data_AF-B2VCS1-F1
#
_entry.id   AF-B2VCS1-F1
#
_cell.length_a   1.000
_cell.length_b   1.000
_cell.length_c   1.000
_cell.angle_alpha   90.00
_cell.angle_beta   90.00
_cell.angle_gamma   90.00
#
_symmetry.space_group_name_H-M   'P 1'
#
loop_
_entity.id
_entity.type
_entity.pdbx_description
1 polymer ?
#
loop_
_entity_poly.entity_id
_entity_poly.type
_entity_poly.pdbx_seq_one_letter_code
_entity_poly.pdbx_strand_id
1 'polypeptide(L)'
;MYQCLLFDKNIYFSQGIKTALLNSFEEGKDVFYSATDDYGYFLENLKKKVKDDCRMWVFCDLDSLPQERFRALNVIKDVYQHENKKLIIVLSKHNMPLFSTLYTLLPDAHWLLKSEEVKHIKSFFLGLFEKKGNESRFSFSLVNDTRNKLRSGDVNYTISSHEWWLIEELLKGKSLSEISDEVGVNIRRLSYVKRLLMKRLNIKNNIALFEVVKEIIP
;
A
#
# COMPACT_ATOMS: atom_id res chain seq x y z
N MET A 1 13.93 -22.48 5.43
CA MET A 1 13.96 -21.41 6.46
C MET A 1 13.10 -20.23 6.02
N TYR A 2 12.40 -19.56 6.93
CA TYR A 2 11.62 -18.35 6.62
C TYR A 2 12.20 -17.10 7.31
N GLN A 3 12.20 -15.98 6.60
CA GLN A 3 12.55 -14.67 7.13
C GLN A 3 11.37 -13.73 6.92
N CYS A 4 10.91 -13.10 7.98
CA CYS A 4 9.83 -12.12 7.97
C CYS A 4 10.41 -10.76 8.32
N LEU A 5 10.39 -9.83 7.38
CA LEU A 5 10.74 -8.42 7.58
C LEU A 5 9.45 -7.60 7.65
N LEU A 6 9.25 -6.86 8.73
CA LEU A 6 8.12 -5.97 8.92
C LEU A 6 8.60 -4.52 8.88
N PHE A 7 8.15 -3.78 7.86
CA PHE A 7 8.33 -2.33 7.78
C PHE A 7 7.07 -1.62 8.26
N ASP A 8 7.13 -1.07 9.47
CA ASP A 8 6.01 -0.37 10.10
C ASP A 8 6.54 0.56 11.22
N LYS A 9 6.05 1.81 11.26
CA LYS A 9 6.29 2.77 12.34
C LYS A 9 5.53 2.40 13.63
N ASN A 10 4.47 1.60 13.50
CA ASN A 10 3.69 1.08 14.61
C ASN A 10 4.22 -0.28 15.06
N ILE A 11 4.99 -0.27 16.16
CA ILE A 11 5.55 -1.49 16.74
C ILE A 11 4.50 -2.49 17.21
N TYR A 12 3.33 -2.04 17.69
CA TYR A 12 2.28 -2.92 18.20
C TYR A 12 1.63 -3.73 17.07
N PHE A 13 1.38 -3.10 15.92
CA PHE A 13 0.88 -3.81 14.76
C PHE A 13 1.87 -4.89 14.31
N SER A 14 3.16 -4.56 14.25
CA SER A 14 4.22 -5.51 13.93
C SER A 14 4.24 -6.71 14.89
N GLN A 15 4.07 -6.50 16.20
CA GLN A 15 3.98 -7.61 17.17
C GLN A 15 2.71 -8.45 16.98
N GLY A 16 1.59 -7.82 16.63
CA GLY A 16 0.35 -8.53 16.29
C GLY A 16 0.52 -9.45 15.09
N ILE A 17 1.13 -8.96 14.00
CA ILE A 17 1.45 -9.77 12.82
C ILE A 17 2.42 -10.91 13.17
N LYS A 18 3.48 -10.62 13.94
CA LYS A 18 4.42 -11.65 14.41
C LYS A 18 3.70 -12.77 15.15
N THR A 19 2.80 -12.43 16.08
CA THR A 19 2.02 -13.41 16.85
C THR A 19 1.12 -14.23 15.95
N ALA A 20 0.43 -13.58 15.00
CA ALA A 20 -0.45 -14.26 14.05
C ALA A 20 0.32 -15.18 13.09
N LEU A 21 1.53 -14.79 12.68
CA LEU A 21 2.43 -15.63 11.89
C LEU A 21 2.90 -16.85 12.67
N LEU A 22 3.38 -16.67 13.92
CA LEU A 22 3.80 -17.78 14.79
C LEU A 22 2.71 -18.84 14.92
N ASN A 23 1.45 -18.43 15.07
CA ASN A 23 0.30 -19.34 15.15
C ASN A 23 -0.10 -19.99 13.81
N SER A 24 0.51 -19.55 12.71
CA SER A 24 0.24 -20.03 11.35
C SER A 24 1.35 -20.91 10.78
N PHE A 25 2.56 -20.83 11.33
CA PHE A 25 3.64 -21.75 10.99
C PHE A 25 3.44 -23.09 11.72
N GLU A 26 3.72 -24.20 11.03
CA GLU A 26 3.78 -25.53 11.64
C GLU A 26 4.95 -25.62 12.62
N GLU A 27 4.79 -26.42 13.67
CA GLU A 27 5.87 -26.72 14.62
C GLU A 27 7.10 -27.26 13.86
N GLY A 28 8.27 -26.68 14.12
CA GLY A 28 9.55 -27.11 13.55
C GLY A 28 10.06 -26.32 12.33
N LYS A 29 9.36 -25.28 11.86
CA LYS A 29 9.92 -24.35 10.86
C LYS A 29 10.76 -23.26 11.54
N ASP A 30 12.02 -23.12 11.11
CA ASP A 30 12.86 -21.98 11.50
C ASP A 30 12.34 -20.69 10.86
N VAL A 31 11.77 -19.80 11.69
CA VAL A 31 11.26 -18.50 11.28
C VAL A 31 11.97 -17.39 12.03
N PHE A 32 12.63 -16.51 11.29
CA PHE A 32 13.28 -15.32 11.82
C PHE A 32 12.42 -14.09 11.57
N TYR A 33 12.28 -13.24 12.59
CA TYR A 33 11.49 -12.02 12.51
C TYR A 33 12.39 -10.81 12.72
N SER A 34 12.21 -9.80 11.89
CA SER A 34 12.83 -8.49 12.01
C SER A 34 11.78 -7.42 11.75
N ALA A 35 11.84 -6.32 12.48
CA ALA A 35 10.99 -5.16 12.29
C ALA A 35 11.85 -3.91 12.19
N THR A 36 11.43 -2.95 11.37
CA THR A 36 12.15 -1.71 11.12
C THR A 36 11.19 -0.61 10.71
N ASP A 37 11.49 0.62 11.09
CA ASP A 37 10.86 1.84 10.58
C ASP A 37 11.81 2.65 9.67
N ASP A 38 13.03 2.15 9.46
CA ASP A 38 14.04 2.73 8.59
C ASP A 38 13.79 2.32 7.14
N TYR A 39 13.35 3.30 6.34
CA TYR A 39 13.06 3.11 4.92
C TYR A 39 14.31 2.75 4.10
N GLY A 40 15.49 3.27 4.45
CA GLY A 40 16.74 2.93 3.79
C GLY A 40 17.13 1.46 4.04
N TYR A 41 17.09 1.03 5.29
CA TYR A 41 17.31 -0.38 5.65
C TYR A 41 16.27 -1.31 4.99
N PHE A 42 15.01 -0.88 4.93
CA PHE A 42 13.96 -1.60 4.21
C PHE A 42 14.29 -1.80 2.73
N LEU A 43 14.66 -0.74 2.01
CA LEU A 43 15.04 -0.81 0.59
C LEU A 43 16.25 -1.72 0.35
N GLU A 44 17.25 -1.67 1.22
CA GLU A 44 18.41 -2.57 1.11
C GLU A 44 18.02 -4.04 1.22
N ASN A 45 17.05 -4.38 2.08
CA ASN A 45 16.54 -5.76 2.16
C ASN A 45 15.67 -6.16 0.96
N LEU A 46 14.99 -5.21 0.31
CA LEU A 46 14.26 -5.49 -0.94
C LEU A 46 15.21 -5.83 -2.09
N LYS A 47 16.37 -5.17 -2.17
CA LYS A 47 17.41 -5.40 -3.19
C LYS A 47 18.16 -6.73 -3.03
N LYS A 48 18.32 -7.22 -1.79
CA LYS A 48 19.09 -8.43 -1.51
C LYS A 48 18.46 -9.67 -2.17
N LYS A 49 19.30 -10.47 -2.84
CA LYS A 49 18.93 -11.81 -3.27
C LYS A 49 18.76 -12.73 -2.06
N VAL A 50 17.76 -13.58 -2.12
CA VAL A 50 17.45 -14.57 -1.07
C VAL A 50 17.94 -15.93 -1.56
N LYS A 51 18.75 -16.61 -0.74
CA LYS A 51 19.27 -17.95 -1.05
C LYS A 51 18.14 -18.94 -1.30
N ASP A 52 18.39 -19.98 -2.10
CA ASP A 52 17.37 -20.94 -2.55
C ASP A 52 16.70 -21.75 -1.43
N ASP A 53 17.40 -21.95 -0.32
CA ASP A 53 16.92 -22.62 0.89
C ASP A 53 16.10 -21.72 1.83
N CYS A 54 16.04 -20.43 1.52
CA CYS A 54 15.40 -19.40 2.31
C CYS A 54 14.20 -18.78 1.58
N ARG A 55 13.16 -18.42 2.33
CA ARG A 55 12.00 -17.70 1.81
C ARG A 55 11.81 -16.43 2.62
N MET A 56 11.73 -15.28 1.96
CA MET A 56 11.56 -13.99 2.63
C MET A 56 10.17 -13.41 2.40
N TRP A 57 9.45 -13.10 3.47
CA TRP A 57 8.20 -12.35 3.44
C TRP A 57 8.47 -10.93 3.93
N VAL A 58 8.10 -9.95 3.13
CA VAL A 58 8.32 -8.55 3.42
C VAL A 58 6.97 -7.85 3.56
N PHE A 59 6.63 -7.47 4.78
CA PHE A 59 5.45 -6.68 5.09
C PHE A 59 5.80 -5.20 5.00
N CYS A 60 5.07 -4.46 4.18
CA CYS A 60 5.26 -3.04 3.97
C CYS A 60 3.98 -2.31 4.38
N ASP A 61 3.99 -1.64 5.53
CA ASP A 61 2.93 -0.74 5.89
C ASP A 61 2.92 0.50 4.99
N LEU A 62 1.80 0.72 4.30
CA LEU A 62 1.63 1.84 3.38
C LEU A 62 1.69 3.19 4.10
N ASP A 63 1.17 3.28 5.32
CA ASP A 63 1.16 4.53 6.12
C ASP A 63 2.56 4.86 6.68
N SER A 64 3.43 3.86 6.73
CA SER A 64 4.79 4.02 7.22
C SER A 64 5.76 4.52 6.16
N LEU A 65 5.37 4.53 4.88
CA LEU A 65 6.19 5.06 3.80
C LEU A 65 6.51 6.56 3.99
N PRO A 66 7.62 7.05 3.40
CA PRO A 66 7.91 8.47 3.33
C PRO A 66 6.78 9.29 2.66
N GLN A 67 6.83 10.61 2.85
CA GLN A 67 6.02 11.55 2.05
C GLN A 67 6.29 11.34 0.55
N GLU A 68 5.30 11.62 -0.31
CA GLU A 68 5.28 11.24 -1.73
C GLU A 68 5.20 9.72 -1.92
N ARG A 69 4.15 9.10 -1.34
CA ARG A 69 4.03 7.63 -1.25
C ARG A 69 4.14 6.91 -2.59
N PHE A 70 3.57 7.47 -3.67
CA PHE A 70 3.69 6.86 -4.99
C PHE A 70 5.13 6.87 -5.53
N ARG A 71 5.93 7.88 -5.19
CA ARG A 71 7.36 7.89 -5.52
C ARG A 71 8.10 6.80 -4.76
N ALA A 72 7.83 6.66 -3.46
CA ALA A 72 8.40 5.59 -2.64
C ALA A 72 8.02 4.19 -3.17
N LEU A 73 6.77 4.00 -3.60
CA LEU A 73 6.30 2.75 -4.19
C LEU A 73 6.91 2.47 -5.56
N ASN A 74 7.15 3.49 -6.39
CA ASN A 74 7.90 3.33 -7.65
C ASN A 74 9.33 2.85 -7.37
N VAL A 75 10.01 3.44 -6.39
CA VAL A 75 11.35 2.96 -5.98
C VAL A 75 11.29 1.50 -5.53
N ILE A 76 10.31 1.13 -4.71
CA ILE A 76 10.09 -0.26 -4.29
C ILE A 76 9.93 -1.18 -5.50
N LYS A 77 9.07 -0.82 -6.45
CA LYS A 77 8.84 -1.57 -7.69
C LYS A 77 10.14 -1.80 -8.46
N ASP A 78 10.95 -0.75 -8.61
CA ASP A 78 12.16 -0.79 -9.43
C ASP A 78 13.27 -1.62 -8.79
N VAL A 79 13.35 -1.67 -7.45
CA VAL A 79 14.42 -2.37 -6.73
C VAL A 79 14.04 -3.77 -6.26
N TYR A 80 12.75 -4.14 -6.33
CA TYR A 80 12.25 -5.39 -5.76
C TYR A 80 12.76 -6.62 -6.50
N GLN A 81 13.47 -7.49 -5.78
CA GLN A 81 13.86 -8.81 -6.28
C GLN A 81 12.80 -9.85 -5.90
N HIS A 82 12.16 -10.44 -6.92
CA HIS A 82 11.05 -11.39 -6.76
C HIS A 82 11.50 -12.79 -6.28
N GLU A 83 12.73 -13.19 -6.59
CA GLU A 83 13.20 -14.56 -6.35
C GLU A 83 13.19 -14.91 -4.85
N ASN A 84 12.47 -15.99 -4.51
CA ASN A 84 12.30 -16.48 -3.15
C ASN A 84 11.73 -15.45 -2.15
N LYS A 85 11.12 -14.37 -2.65
CA LYS A 85 10.61 -13.25 -1.87
C LYS A 85 9.13 -13.01 -2.15
N LYS A 86 8.40 -12.53 -1.15
CA LYS A 86 7.00 -12.10 -1.25
C LYS A 86 6.86 -10.73 -0.63
N LEU A 87 6.31 -9.78 -1.39
CA LEU A 87 5.96 -8.45 -0.91
C LEU A 87 4.49 -8.45 -0.50
N ILE A 88 4.22 -8.09 0.75
CA ILE A 88 2.89 -7.96 1.31
C ILE A 88 2.69 -6.48 1.65
N ILE A 89 1.87 -5.78 0.86
CA ILE A 89 1.44 -4.42 1.19
C ILE A 89 0.34 -4.50 2.24
N VAL A 90 0.57 -3.82 3.35
CA VAL A 90 -0.37 -3.69 4.44
C VAL A 90 -1.12 -2.37 4.26
N LEU A 91 -2.43 -2.47 4.06
CA LEU A 91 -3.31 -1.38 3.65
C LEU A 91 -4.28 -1.02 4.79
N SER A 92 -4.33 0.25 5.17
CA SER A 92 -5.37 0.77 6.06
C SER A 92 -6.64 1.12 5.30
N LYS A 93 -7.81 1.10 5.98
CA LYS A 93 -9.11 1.37 5.34
C LYS A 93 -9.18 2.72 4.63
N HIS A 94 -8.55 3.76 5.19
CA HIS A 94 -8.51 5.08 4.57
C HIS A 94 -7.76 5.13 3.24
N ASN A 95 -6.89 4.16 2.96
CA ASN A 95 -6.17 4.05 1.68
C ASN A 95 -6.93 3.23 0.63
N MET A 96 -8.09 2.66 0.97
CA MET A 96 -8.95 1.95 0.01
C MET A 96 -9.33 2.76 -1.26
N PRO A 97 -9.52 4.09 -1.22
CA PRO A 97 -9.71 4.93 -2.42
C PRO A 97 -8.59 4.78 -3.45
N LEU A 98 -7.37 4.52 -2.99
CA LEU A 98 -6.17 4.41 -3.82
C LEU A 98 -5.91 2.97 -4.29
N PHE A 99 -6.64 1.97 -3.77
CA PHE A 99 -6.31 0.56 -3.95
C PHE A 99 -6.12 0.14 -5.41
N SER A 100 -7.01 0.54 -6.32
CA SER A 100 -6.90 0.18 -7.75
C SER A 100 -5.61 0.72 -8.39
N THR A 101 -5.24 1.94 -8.01
CA THR A 101 -4.01 2.60 -8.46
C THR A 101 -2.77 1.92 -7.88
N LEU A 102 -2.80 1.61 -6.60
CA LEU A 102 -1.73 0.91 -5.90
C LEU A 102 -1.51 -0.50 -6.48
N TYR A 103 -2.59 -1.22 -6.75
CA TYR A 103 -2.56 -2.53 -7.38
C TYR A 103 -1.97 -2.47 -8.80
N THR A 104 -2.32 -1.45 -9.59
CA THR A 104 -1.74 -1.26 -10.93
C THR A 104 -0.23 -1.02 -10.86
N LEU A 105 0.25 -0.36 -9.79
CA LEU A 105 1.67 -0.10 -9.60
C LEU A 105 2.44 -1.36 -9.17
N LEU A 106 1.87 -2.16 -8.28
CA LEU A 106 2.46 -3.38 -7.71
C LEU A 106 1.54 -4.60 -7.92
N PRO A 107 1.36 -5.08 -9.16
CA PRO A 107 0.39 -6.14 -9.47
C PRO A 107 0.76 -7.49 -8.82
N ASP A 108 2.05 -7.75 -8.64
CA ASP A 108 2.56 -9.00 -8.07
C ASP A 108 2.61 -8.98 -6.53
N ALA A 109 2.29 -7.86 -5.89
CA ALA A 109 2.23 -7.79 -4.45
C ALA A 109 1.02 -8.55 -3.90
N HIS A 110 1.16 -9.05 -2.68
CA HIS A 110 0.05 -9.50 -1.86
C HIS A 110 -0.48 -8.32 -1.04
N TRP A 111 -1.76 -8.36 -0.67
CA TRP A 111 -2.46 -7.23 -0.08
C TRP A 111 -3.22 -7.67 1.17
N LEU A 112 -2.83 -7.09 2.31
CA LEU A 112 -3.42 -7.34 3.61
C LEU A 112 -4.08 -6.08 4.14
N LEU A 113 -5.39 -6.11 4.39
CA LEU A 113 -6.05 -5.01 5.08
C LEU A 113 -5.68 -5.02 6.58
N LYS A 114 -5.27 -3.89 7.17
CA LYS A 114 -4.91 -3.81 8.61
C LYS A 114 -6.06 -4.22 9.53
N SER A 115 -7.30 -3.98 9.10
CA SER A 115 -8.50 -4.34 9.84
C SER A 115 -8.97 -5.77 9.57
N GLU A 116 -8.12 -6.64 9.00
CA GLU A 116 -8.48 -8.03 8.75
C GLU A 116 -8.86 -8.73 10.06
N GLU A 117 -9.96 -9.48 10.03
CA GLU A 117 -10.41 -10.19 11.22
C GLU A 117 -9.44 -11.32 11.56
N VAL A 118 -9.20 -11.53 12.86
CA VAL A 118 -8.28 -12.58 13.36
C VAL A 118 -8.64 -13.97 12.82
N LYS A 119 -9.94 -14.26 12.62
CA LYS A 119 -10.40 -15.54 12.05
C LYS A 119 -9.97 -15.75 10.60
N HIS A 120 -9.71 -14.68 9.85
CA HIS A 120 -9.33 -14.72 8.43
C HIS A 120 -7.83 -14.56 8.22
N ILE A 121 -7.09 -13.97 9.17
CA ILE A 121 -5.65 -13.74 9.04
C ILE A 121 -4.85 -15.04 8.84
N LYS A 122 -5.24 -16.11 9.55
CA LYS A 122 -4.61 -17.43 9.41
C LYS A 122 -4.78 -17.99 7.99
N SER A 123 -5.99 -17.89 7.44
CA SER A 123 -6.27 -18.31 6.07
C SER A 123 -5.44 -17.50 5.06
N PHE A 124 -5.28 -16.19 5.30
CA PHE A 124 -4.41 -15.36 4.47
C PHE A 124 -2.96 -15.88 4.46
N PHE A 125 -2.36 -16.17 5.62
CA PHE A 125 -0.99 -16.69 5.69
C PHE A 125 -0.85 -18.11 5.13
N LEU A 126 -1.82 -19.00 5.38
CA LEU A 126 -1.80 -20.36 4.83
C LEU A 126 -1.72 -20.35 3.30
N GLY A 127 -2.58 -19.56 2.65
CA GLY A 127 -2.50 -19.46 1.20
C GLY A 127 -1.31 -18.63 0.71
N LEU A 128 -0.62 -17.85 1.56
CA LEU A 128 0.69 -17.32 1.18
C LEU A 128 1.74 -18.44 1.10
N PHE A 129 1.66 -19.54 1.85
CA PHE A 129 2.61 -20.64 1.67
C PHE A 129 2.44 -21.35 0.33
N GLU A 130 1.19 -21.52 -0.11
CA GLU A 130 0.83 -22.29 -1.31
C GLU A 130 1.12 -21.55 -2.62
N LYS A 131 1.10 -20.21 -2.60
CA LYS A 131 1.21 -19.39 -3.81
C LYS A 131 2.64 -19.39 -4.38
N LYS A 132 2.77 -19.55 -5.70
CA LYS A 132 4.01 -19.25 -6.43
C LYS A 132 4.24 -17.73 -6.49
N GLY A 133 5.45 -17.29 -6.85
CA GLY A 133 5.86 -15.87 -6.79
C GLY A 133 5.04 -14.89 -7.63
N ASN A 134 4.25 -15.37 -8.61
CA ASN A 134 3.56 -14.52 -9.58
C ASN A 134 2.04 -14.39 -9.33
N GLU A 135 1.56 -14.80 -8.15
CA GLU A 135 0.13 -14.76 -7.85
C GLU A 135 -0.14 -13.86 -6.65
N SER A 136 -0.78 -12.71 -6.90
CA SER A 136 -1.25 -11.81 -5.85
C SER A 136 -2.27 -12.51 -4.94
N ARG A 137 -2.19 -12.24 -3.64
CA ARG A 137 -3.15 -12.74 -2.65
C ARG A 137 -3.77 -11.54 -1.95
N PHE A 138 -5.09 -11.56 -1.82
CA PHE A 138 -5.85 -10.51 -1.17
C PHE A 138 -6.46 -11.07 0.12
N SER A 139 -6.44 -10.26 1.16
CA SER A 139 -7.09 -10.60 2.42
C SER A 139 -8.61 -10.57 2.29
N PHE A 140 -9.31 -11.31 3.16
CA PHE A 140 -10.75 -11.51 3.03
C PHE A 140 -11.53 -10.19 3.14
N SER A 141 -11.21 -9.35 4.13
CA SER A 141 -11.85 -8.05 4.29
C SER A 141 -11.66 -7.16 3.05
N LEU A 142 -10.47 -7.17 2.44
CA LEU A 142 -10.19 -6.39 1.23
C LEU A 142 -11.06 -6.84 0.04
N VAL A 143 -11.19 -8.16 -0.15
CA VAL A 143 -12.05 -8.73 -1.19
C VAL A 143 -13.51 -8.37 -0.95
N ASN A 144 -13.97 -8.48 0.29
CA ASN A 144 -15.34 -8.18 0.66
C ASN A 144 -15.67 -6.69 0.48
N ASP A 145 -14.80 -5.80 0.94
CA ASP A 145 -14.94 -4.35 0.78
C ASP A 145 -15.00 -3.97 -0.70
N THR A 146 -14.12 -4.55 -1.53
CA THR A 146 -14.11 -4.29 -2.98
C THR A 146 -15.38 -4.81 -3.64
N ARG A 147 -15.86 -6.01 -3.29
CA ARG A 147 -17.12 -6.56 -3.82
C ARG A 147 -18.32 -5.72 -3.45
N ASN A 148 -18.39 -5.23 -2.21
CA ASN A 148 -19.49 -4.40 -1.74
C ASN A 148 -19.52 -3.06 -2.47
N LYS A 149 -18.35 -2.44 -2.72
CA LYS A 149 -18.25 -1.22 -3.52
C LYS A 149 -18.69 -1.42 -4.98
N LEU A 150 -18.30 -2.53 -5.60
CA LEU A 150 -18.75 -2.85 -6.96
C LEU A 150 -20.27 -3.06 -7.01
N ARG A 151 -20.86 -3.67 -5.98
CA ARG A 151 -22.31 -3.87 -5.88
C ARG A 151 -23.08 -2.58 -5.62
N SER A 152 -22.53 -1.65 -4.84
CA SER A 152 -23.17 -0.36 -4.57
C SER A 152 -23.09 0.62 -5.74
N GLY A 153 -22.26 0.35 -6.76
CA GLY A 153 -22.01 1.27 -7.87
C GLY A 153 -21.23 2.52 -7.45
N ASP A 154 -20.68 2.54 -6.24
CA ASP A 154 -19.96 3.69 -5.69
C ASP A 154 -18.49 3.71 -6.16
N VAL A 155 -18.31 3.96 -7.46
CA VAL A 155 -16.98 4.08 -8.09
C VAL A 155 -16.38 5.48 -7.86
N ASN A 156 -17.18 6.42 -7.34
CA ASN A 156 -16.82 7.82 -7.15
C ASN A 156 -15.64 8.03 -6.20
N TYR A 157 -15.31 7.02 -5.41
CA TYR A 157 -14.25 7.09 -4.42
C TYR A 157 -12.88 6.57 -4.91
N THR A 158 -12.70 6.20 -6.19
CA THR A 158 -11.36 5.84 -6.69
C THR A 158 -10.54 7.09 -7.00
N ILE A 159 -9.25 7.07 -6.62
CA ILE A 159 -8.29 8.15 -6.88
C ILE A 159 -7.10 7.58 -7.63
N SER A 160 -6.82 8.12 -8.83
CA SER A 160 -5.65 7.77 -9.64
C SER A 160 -4.36 8.33 -9.05
N SER A 161 -3.21 7.81 -9.47
CA SER A 161 -1.89 8.25 -8.96
C SER A 161 -1.60 9.71 -9.34
N HIS A 162 -2.04 10.14 -10.52
CA HIS A 162 -1.91 11.54 -10.94
C HIS A 162 -2.83 12.47 -10.14
N GLU A 163 -4.05 12.04 -9.83
CA GLU A 163 -4.95 12.79 -8.97
C GLU A 163 -4.40 12.89 -7.56
N TRP A 164 -3.86 11.80 -7.01
CA TRP A 164 -3.21 11.79 -5.70
C TRP A 164 -2.00 12.73 -5.64
N TRP A 165 -1.11 12.65 -6.64
CA TRP A 165 0.03 13.57 -6.71
C TRP A 165 -0.41 15.03 -6.74
N LEU A 166 -1.42 15.36 -7.56
CA LEU A 166 -1.96 16.72 -7.62
C LEU A 166 -2.56 17.15 -6.27
N ILE A 167 -3.23 16.24 -5.56
CA ILE A 167 -3.74 16.49 -4.22
C ILE A 167 -2.57 16.79 -3.26
N GLU A 168 -1.52 15.96 -3.23
CA GLU A 168 -0.34 16.17 -2.37
C GLU A 168 0.29 17.56 -2.61
N GLU A 169 0.46 17.97 -3.86
CA GLU A 169 1.01 19.31 -4.18
C GLU A 169 0.09 20.45 -3.74
N LEU A 170 -1.23 20.29 -3.89
CA LEU A 170 -2.20 21.27 -3.40
C LEU A 170 -2.18 21.37 -1.86
N LEU A 171 -1.95 20.25 -1.16
CA LEU A 171 -1.87 20.21 0.30
C LEU A 171 -0.58 20.82 0.86
N LYS A 172 0.50 20.81 0.07
CA LYS A 172 1.73 21.58 0.36
C LYS A 172 1.50 23.10 0.27
N GLY A 173 0.29 23.54 -0.08
CA GLY A 173 -0.09 24.96 -0.20
C GLY A 173 0.19 25.57 -1.58
N LYS A 174 0.64 24.77 -2.55
CA LYS A 174 0.96 25.26 -3.89
C LYS A 174 -0.30 25.57 -4.70
N SER A 175 -0.25 26.69 -5.42
CA SER A 175 -1.22 27.05 -6.45
C SER A 175 -1.02 26.21 -7.72
N LEU A 176 -2.05 26.12 -8.57
CA LEU A 176 -1.95 25.40 -9.84
C LEU A 176 -0.93 26.04 -10.81
N SER A 177 -0.69 27.35 -10.68
CA SER A 177 0.36 28.05 -11.44
C SER A 177 1.74 27.62 -10.99
N GLU A 178 2.02 27.60 -9.69
CA GLU A 178 3.31 27.15 -9.17
C GLU A 178 3.60 25.70 -9.57
N ILE A 179 2.61 24.80 -9.44
CA ILE A 179 2.75 23.40 -9.87
C ILE A 179 2.99 23.29 -11.38
N SER A 180 2.29 24.11 -12.17
CA SER A 180 2.45 24.16 -13.64
C SER A 180 3.87 24.56 -14.02
N ASP A 181 4.41 25.58 -13.36
CA ASP A 181 5.73 26.14 -13.65
C ASP A 181 6.85 25.18 -13.20
N GLU A 182 6.70 24.53 -12.05
CA GLU A 182 7.69 23.57 -11.53
C GLU A 182 7.80 22.30 -12.38
N VAL A 183 6.67 21.76 -12.85
CA VAL A 183 6.62 20.44 -13.52
C VAL A 183 6.50 20.57 -15.04
N GLY A 184 6.34 21.79 -15.56
CA GLY A 184 6.19 22.05 -16.99
C GLY A 184 4.88 21.51 -17.57
N VAL A 185 3.82 21.40 -16.77
CA VAL A 185 2.50 20.88 -17.18
C VAL A 185 1.51 22.02 -17.33
N ASN A 186 0.82 22.10 -18.47
CA ASN A 186 -0.16 23.15 -18.74
C ASN A 186 -1.20 23.30 -17.61
N ILE A 187 -1.32 24.51 -17.06
CA ILE A 187 -2.28 24.87 -16.00
C ILE A 187 -3.73 24.48 -16.29
N ARG A 188 -4.16 24.50 -17.56
CA ARG A 188 -5.51 24.09 -17.98
C ARG A 188 -5.74 22.59 -17.76
N ARG A 189 -4.71 21.77 -17.98
CA ARG A 189 -4.75 20.33 -17.74
C ARG A 189 -4.86 20.05 -16.24
N LEU A 190 -4.04 20.71 -15.41
CA LEU A 190 -4.11 20.58 -13.96
C LEU A 190 -5.49 21.01 -13.41
N SER A 191 -6.02 22.13 -13.93
CA SER A 191 -7.35 22.63 -13.59
C SER A 191 -8.46 21.65 -13.97
N TYR A 192 -8.36 20.99 -15.13
CA TYR A 192 -9.31 19.99 -15.58
C TYR A 192 -9.30 18.75 -14.68
N VAL A 193 -8.12 18.21 -14.36
CA VAL A 193 -7.97 17.06 -13.44
C VAL A 193 -8.56 17.39 -12.07
N LYS A 194 -8.22 18.54 -11.50
CA LYS A 194 -8.77 19.02 -10.22
C LYS A 194 -10.30 19.11 -10.26
N ARG A 195 -10.87 19.67 -11.33
CA ARG A 195 -12.32 19.82 -11.48
C ARG A 195 -13.03 18.47 -11.58
N LEU A 196 -12.48 17.52 -12.34
CA LEU A 196 -13.03 16.17 -12.45
C LEU A 196 -13.02 15.46 -11.11
N LEU A 197 -11.88 15.52 -10.41
CA LEU A 197 -11.72 14.97 -9.06
C LEU A 197 -12.77 15.57 -8.11
N MET A 198 -12.90 16.89 -8.08
CA MET A 198 -13.88 17.58 -7.23
C MET A 198 -15.32 17.18 -7.54
N LYS A 199 -15.67 17.10 -8.83
CA LYS A 199 -17.00 16.65 -9.26
C LYS A 199 -17.27 15.21 -8.82
N ARG A 200 -16.28 14.31 -8.97
CA ARG A 200 -16.40 12.90 -8.61
C ARG A 200 -16.55 12.70 -7.10
N LEU A 201 -15.78 13.44 -6.30
CA LEU A 201 -15.88 13.44 -4.85
C LEU A 201 -17.04 14.28 -4.29
N ASN A 202 -17.83 14.93 -5.16
CA ASN A 202 -18.93 15.82 -4.79
C ASN A 202 -18.52 16.97 -3.83
N ILE A 203 -17.34 17.55 -4.06
CA ILE A 203 -16.77 18.65 -3.28
C ILE A 203 -16.66 19.93 -4.11
N LYS A 204 -16.72 21.09 -3.45
CA LYS A 204 -16.83 22.39 -4.13
C LYS A 204 -15.61 23.30 -3.98
N ASN A 205 -14.70 23.02 -3.05
CA ASN A 205 -13.55 23.88 -2.76
C ASN A 205 -12.36 23.07 -2.23
N ASN A 206 -11.19 23.73 -2.13
CA ASN A 206 -9.96 23.10 -1.62
C ASN A 206 -10.06 22.70 -0.15
N ILE A 207 -10.86 23.40 0.65
CA ILE A 207 -11.04 23.08 2.07
C ILE A 207 -11.75 21.72 2.20
N ALA A 208 -12.82 21.50 1.43
CA ALA A 208 -13.50 20.22 1.38
C ALA A 208 -12.62 19.11 0.81
N LEU A 209 -11.72 19.44 -0.14
CA LEU A 209 -10.71 18.48 -0.62
C LEU A 209 -9.75 18.07 0.52
N PHE A 210 -9.28 19.05 1.31
CA PHE A 210 -8.46 18.79 2.49
C PHE A 210 -9.19 17.90 3.50
N GLU A 211 -10.46 18.19 3.78
CA GLU A 211 -11.28 17.42 4.72
C GLU A 211 -11.50 15.95 4.29
N VAL A 212 -11.63 15.68 2.99
CA VAL A 212 -11.72 14.30 2.48
C VAL A 212 -10.36 13.59 2.53
N VAL A 213 -9.28 14.33 2.31
CA VAL A 213 -7.94 13.74 2.16
C VAL A 213 -7.19 13.62 3.48
N LYS A 214 -7.49 14.44 4.50
CA LYS A 214 -6.88 14.32 5.84
C LYS A 214 -7.12 12.94 6.47
N GLU A 215 -8.19 12.25 6.10
CA GLU A 215 -8.42 10.87 6.54
C GLU A 215 -7.48 9.89 5.83
N ILE A 216 -7.05 10.21 4.61
CA ILE A 216 -6.16 9.40 3.77
C ILE A 216 -4.67 9.69 4.08
N ILE A 217 -4.37 10.85 4.67
CA ILE A 217 -3.02 11.25 5.12
C ILE A 217 -3.01 11.22 6.66
N PRO A 218 -2.60 10.09 7.26
CA PRO A 218 -2.38 10.04 8.70
C PRO A 218 -1.18 10.90 9.12
#